data_AF-A0A8J3NWE9-F1
#
_entry.id   AF-A0A8J3NWE9-F1
#
_cell.length_a   1.000
_cell.length_b   1.000
_cell.length_c   1.000
_cell.angle_alpha   90.00
_cell.angle_beta   90.00
_cell.angle_gamma   90.00
#
_symmetry.space_group_name_H-M   'P 1'
#
loop_
_entity.id
_entity.type
_entity.pdbx_description
1 polymer ?
#
loop_
_entity_poly.entity_id
_entity_poly.type
_entity_poly.pdbx_seq_one_letter_code
_entity_poly.pdbx_strand_id
1 'polypeptide(L)'
;MAYGVTSSTLLLIAGISPAAASASVHLAEVGTTLASGISHWRFGNVDWRVVRNIALPGAVGAFAGATVLSSISTESAIPWTAGILLALGAYLLFRFARPLRPTRPRELPRRFLAPLGLFAGFIDATGGGGWGPVATPTLLASGSMEPRKVIGSVGTSEFLVAGAASIGFLLGLGSEGFVLPTVAALLAGGVIAAPIAAWLVRHVPAQLLGAFVGGLIVLVNTRSLLRVFKVEPELGPYAYPLAAVLWAVAIGFSVSAWRRARAAQPAVTAEPELVPAA
;
A
#
# COMPACT_ATOMS: atom_id res chain seq x y z
N MET A 1 -0.32 1.27 4.91
CA MET A 1 0.42 0.36 4.00
C MET A 1 -0.44 -0.26 2.92
N ALA A 2 -1.54 -0.97 3.22
CA ALA A 2 -2.44 -1.50 2.16
C ALA A 2 -3.85 -0.87 2.20
N TYR A 3 -4.02 0.20 2.96
CA TYR A 3 -5.30 0.86 3.14
C TYR A 3 -5.83 1.37 1.80
N GLY A 4 -5.10 2.25 1.10
CA GLY A 4 -5.58 2.80 -0.16
C GLY A 4 -5.91 1.73 -1.22
N VAL A 5 -4.99 0.83 -1.56
CA VAL A 5 -5.25 -0.23 -2.54
C VAL A 5 -6.45 -1.12 -2.17
N THR A 6 -6.65 -1.42 -0.88
CA THR A 6 -7.81 -2.21 -0.44
C THR A 6 -9.10 -1.40 -0.52
N SER A 7 -9.09 -0.17 -0.02
CA SER A 7 -10.22 0.75 -0.06
C SER A 7 -10.65 1.02 -1.50
N SER A 8 -9.73 1.42 -2.38
CA SER A 8 -10.00 1.64 -3.80
C SER A 8 -10.58 0.40 -4.48
N THR A 9 -10.02 -0.77 -4.21
CA THR A 9 -10.55 -2.04 -4.71
C THR A 9 -12.01 -2.26 -4.27
N LEU A 10 -12.34 -1.98 -3.00
CA LEU A 10 -13.71 -2.10 -2.47
C LEU A 10 -14.67 -1.07 -3.07
N LEU A 11 -14.22 0.18 -3.26
CA LEU A 11 -15.04 1.23 -3.86
C LEU A 11 -15.34 0.95 -5.33
N LEU A 12 -14.37 0.39 -6.07
CA LEU A 12 -14.58 -0.06 -7.45
C LEU A 12 -15.62 -1.20 -7.51
N ILE A 13 -15.60 -2.14 -6.55
CA ILE A 13 -16.66 -3.16 -6.44
C ILE A 13 -18.01 -2.52 -6.16
N ALA A 14 -18.05 -1.48 -5.33
CA ALA A 14 -19.27 -0.73 -5.03
C ALA A 14 -19.75 0.16 -6.21
N GLY A 15 -19.07 0.14 -7.35
CA GLY A 15 -19.46 0.87 -8.55
C GLY A 15 -19.02 2.34 -8.55
N ILE A 16 -18.17 2.77 -7.63
CA ILE A 16 -17.60 4.11 -7.64
C ILE A 16 -16.57 4.20 -8.78
N SER A 17 -16.57 5.33 -9.51
CA SER A 17 -15.60 5.56 -10.58
C SER A 17 -14.15 5.58 -10.05
N PRO A 18 -13.14 5.19 -10.83
CA PRO A 18 -11.76 5.17 -10.38
C PRO A 18 -11.25 6.52 -9.85
N ALA A 19 -11.59 7.61 -10.53
CA ALA A 19 -11.19 8.95 -10.13
C ALA A 19 -11.83 9.37 -8.80
N ALA A 20 -13.13 9.14 -8.61
CA ALA A 20 -13.83 9.47 -7.36
C ALA A 20 -13.41 8.55 -6.20
N ALA A 21 -13.16 7.27 -6.48
CA ALA A 21 -12.63 6.32 -5.50
C ALA A 21 -11.25 6.75 -5.01
N SER A 22 -10.34 7.05 -5.95
CA SER A 22 -8.99 7.53 -5.64
C SER A 22 -9.04 8.87 -4.89
N ALA A 23 -9.82 9.84 -5.35
CA ALA A 23 -9.97 11.13 -4.67
C ALA A 23 -10.47 10.97 -3.22
N SER A 24 -11.47 10.12 -3.01
CA SER A 24 -12.04 9.86 -1.69
C SER A 24 -11.05 9.16 -0.75
N VAL A 25 -10.29 8.19 -1.27
CA VAL A 25 -9.25 7.48 -0.53
C VAL A 25 -8.12 8.43 -0.12
N HIS A 26 -7.57 9.21 -1.03
CA HIS A 26 -6.47 10.12 -0.71
C HIS A 26 -6.91 11.22 0.27
N LEU A 27 -8.12 11.75 0.15
CA LEU A 27 -8.64 12.72 1.11
C LEU A 27 -8.78 12.11 2.52
N ALA A 28 -9.25 10.86 2.63
CA ALA A 28 -9.25 10.13 3.90
C ALA A 28 -7.82 9.85 4.40
N GLU A 29 -6.89 9.57 3.50
CA GLU A 29 -5.48 9.35 3.84
C GLU A 29 -4.81 10.60 4.40
N VAL A 30 -5.18 11.83 3.99
CA VAL A 30 -4.66 13.05 4.62
C VAL A 30 -4.84 13.03 6.14
N GLY A 31 -6.05 12.70 6.62
CA GLY A 31 -6.33 12.63 8.06
C GLY A 31 -5.63 11.47 8.75
N THR A 32 -5.72 10.26 8.19
CA THR A 32 -5.15 9.05 8.83
C THR A 32 -3.63 9.06 8.84
N THR A 33 -2.99 9.53 7.76
CA THR A 33 -1.53 9.60 7.63
C THR A 33 -0.94 10.74 8.45
N LEU A 34 -1.67 11.85 8.67
CA LEU A 34 -1.26 12.88 9.63
C LEU A 34 -1.19 12.30 11.05
N ALA A 35 -2.25 11.63 11.50
CA ALA A 35 -2.30 11.01 12.82
C ALA A 35 -1.21 9.94 12.98
N SER A 36 -1.05 9.07 11.97
CA SER A 36 0.00 8.05 11.95
C SER A 36 1.41 8.67 11.92
N GLY A 37 1.62 9.70 11.12
CA GLY A 37 2.90 10.40 10.97
C GLY A 37 3.34 11.08 12.27
N ILE A 38 2.42 11.74 12.98
CA ILE A 38 2.68 12.31 14.32
C ILE A 38 3.08 11.22 15.30
N SER A 39 2.36 10.08 15.30
CA SER A 39 2.66 8.94 16.15
C SER A 39 4.06 8.39 15.88
N HIS A 40 4.38 8.09 14.61
CA HIS A 40 5.70 7.62 14.22
C HIS A 40 6.82 8.60 14.56
N TRP A 41 6.58 9.91 14.39
CA TRP A 41 7.56 10.93 14.78
C TRP A 41 7.82 10.92 16.29
N ARG A 42 6.76 10.90 17.12
CA ARG A 42 6.87 10.83 18.59
C ARG A 42 7.59 9.57 19.08
N PHE A 43 7.37 8.43 18.41
CA PHE A 43 8.09 7.18 18.71
C PHE A 43 9.51 7.12 18.14
N GLY A 44 10.02 8.21 17.55
CA GLY A 44 11.37 8.24 16.97
C GLY A 44 11.52 7.33 15.75
N ASN A 45 10.42 6.95 15.08
CA ASN A 45 10.42 6.07 13.91
C ASN A 45 10.63 6.81 12.58
N VAL A 46 10.83 8.12 12.61
CA VAL A 46 10.99 8.93 11.38
C VAL A 46 12.46 9.22 11.10
N ASP A 47 12.86 9.06 9.84
CA ASP A 47 14.09 9.61 9.28
C ASP A 47 13.73 10.79 8.36
N TRP A 48 13.95 12.01 8.86
CA TRP A 48 13.59 13.24 8.15
C TRP A 48 14.36 13.46 6.84
N ARG A 49 15.55 12.86 6.70
CA ARG A 49 16.32 12.94 5.45
C ARG A 49 15.65 12.11 4.37
N VAL A 50 15.12 10.93 4.73
CA VAL A 50 14.32 10.10 3.82
C VAL A 50 13.03 10.81 3.47
N VAL A 51 12.27 11.28 4.47
CA VAL A 51 11.00 12.01 4.26
C VAL A 51 11.20 13.15 3.27
N ARG A 52 12.15 14.05 3.49
CA ARG A 52 12.39 15.18 2.58
C ARG A 52 12.75 14.74 1.15
N ASN A 53 13.52 13.67 1.01
CA ASN A 53 14.01 13.22 -0.30
C ASN A 53 13.01 12.37 -1.08
N ILE A 54 12.03 11.74 -0.43
CA ILE A 54 11.00 10.91 -1.07
C ILE A 54 9.64 11.61 -1.16
N ALA A 55 9.25 12.39 -0.14
CA ALA A 55 7.93 13.00 -0.04
C ALA A 55 7.73 14.13 -1.06
N LEU A 56 8.74 14.98 -1.30
CA LEU A 56 8.60 16.07 -2.28
C LEU A 56 8.45 15.53 -3.71
N PRO A 57 9.33 14.63 -4.21
CA PRO A 57 9.11 13.98 -5.50
C PRO A 57 7.80 13.17 -5.52
N GLY A 58 7.46 12.51 -4.41
CA GLY A 58 6.19 11.80 -4.26
C GLY A 58 4.96 12.68 -4.41
N ALA A 59 4.94 13.83 -3.77
CA ALA A 59 3.88 14.82 -3.90
C ALA A 59 3.73 15.30 -5.35
N VAL A 60 4.84 15.57 -6.04
CA VAL A 60 4.82 15.92 -7.47
C VAL A 60 4.24 14.78 -8.31
N GLY A 61 4.66 13.54 -8.05
CA GLY A 61 4.17 12.36 -8.75
C GLY A 61 2.68 12.14 -8.52
N ALA A 62 2.23 12.27 -7.28
CA ALA A 62 0.83 12.10 -6.89
C ALA A 62 -0.07 13.19 -7.44
N PHE A 63 0.38 14.44 -7.43
CA PHE A 63 -0.33 15.53 -8.11
C PHE A 63 -0.47 15.23 -9.60
N ALA A 64 0.62 14.87 -10.29
CA ALA A 64 0.59 14.53 -11.71
C ALA A 64 -0.31 13.32 -11.99
N GLY A 65 -0.25 12.28 -11.16
CA GLY A 65 -1.10 11.10 -11.29
C GLY A 65 -2.58 11.43 -11.09
N ALA A 66 -2.91 12.30 -10.13
CA ALA A 66 -4.26 12.79 -9.90
C ALA A 66 -4.76 13.62 -11.09
N THR A 67 -3.93 14.50 -11.65
CA THR A 67 -4.27 15.27 -12.86
C THR A 67 -4.52 14.36 -14.07
N VAL A 68 -3.68 13.33 -14.26
CA VAL A 68 -3.86 12.36 -15.34
C VAL A 68 -5.16 11.56 -15.14
N LEU A 69 -5.39 11.01 -13.94
CA LEU A 69 -6.59 10.23 -13.68
C LEU A 69 -7.87 11.08 -13.78
N SER A 70 -7.80 12.37 -13.42
CA SER A 70 -8.93 13.30 -13.53
C SER A 70 -9.23 13.75 -14.96
N SER A 71 -8.25 13.66 -15.86
CA SER A 71 -8.39 14.13 -17.25
C SER A 71 -8.82 13.04 -18.24
N ILE A 72 -8.87 11.77 -17.81
CA ILE A 72 -9.32 10.65 -18.64
C ILE A 72 -10.77 10.28 -18.33
N SER A 73 -11.50 9.75 -19.33
CA SER A 73 -12.87 9.27 -19.14
C SER A 73 -12.91 8.07 -18.18
N THR A 74 -14.00 7.93 -17.43
CA THR A 74 -14.22 6.77 -16.54
C THR A 74 -14.01 5.44 -17.26
N GLU A 75 -14.53 5.31 -18.49
CA GLU A 75 -14.39 4.11 -19.32
C GLU A 75 -12.93 3.76 -19.59
N SER A 76 -12.09 4.77 -19.83
CA SER A 76 -10.64 4.58 -20.02
C SER A 76 -9.94 4.35 -18.68
N ALA A 77 -10.36 5.02 -17.61
CA ALA A 77 -9.74 4.93 -16.30
C ALA A 77 -9.84 3.53 -15.68
N ILE A 78 -10.97 2.83 -15.86
CA ILE A 78 -11.19 1.51 -15.24
C ILE A 78 -10.10 0.51 -15.63
N PRO A 79 -9.80 0.24 -16.92
CA PRO A 79 -8.76 -0.74 -17.27
C PRO A 79 -7.36 -0.29 -16.84
N TRP A 80 -7.06 1.02 -16.85
CA TRP A 80 -5.76 1.53 -16.37
C TRP A 80 -5.59 1.31 -14.86
N THR A 81 -6.54 1.76 -14.04
CA THR A 81 -6.49 1.60 -12.59
C THR A 81 -6.53 0.12 -12.20
N ALA A 82 -7.39 -0.69 -12.83
CA ALA A 82 -7.45 -2.12 -12.57
C ALA A 82 -6.15 -2.83 -12.97
N GLY A 83 -5.52 -2.45 -14.09
CA GLY A 83 -4.22 -2.97 -14.51
C GLY A 83 -3.10 -2.63 -13.51
N ILE A 84 -3.07 -1.39 -13.02
CA ILE A 84 -2.11 -0.95 -11.98
C ILE A 84 -2.33 -1.73 -10.68
N LEU A 85 -3.57 -1.82 -10.21
CA LEU A 85 -3.90 -2.58 -9.00
C LEU A 85 -3.57 -4.06 -9.15
N LEU A 86 -3.87 -4.68 -10.30
CA LEU A 86 -3.51 -6.06 -10.61
C LEU A 86 -1.99 -6.27 -10.54
N ALA A 87 -1.21 -5.37 -11.16
CA ALA A 87 0.24 -5.42 -11.13
C ALA A 87 0.79 -5.26 -9.69
N LEU A 88 0.22 -4.34 -8.90
CA LEU A 88 0.56 -4.17 -7.49
C LEU A 88 0.21 -5.42 -6.66
N GLY A 89 -0.96 -6.01 -6.87
CA GLY A 89 -1.37 -7.24 -6.22
C GLY A 89 -0.42 -8.40 -6.52
N ALA A 90 -0.07 -8.58 -7.80
CA ALA A 90 0.90 -9.59 -8.24
C ALA A 90 2.29 -9.33 -7.65
N TYR A 91 2.73 -8.07 -7.60
CA TYR A 91 3.96 -7.66 -6.95
C TYR A 91 3.97 -7.99 -5.45
N LEU A 92 2.87 -7.73 -4.73
CA LEU A 92 2.75 -8.08 -3.30
C LEU A 92 2.83 -9.59 -3.10
N LEU A 93 2.12 -10.39 -3.90
CA LEU A 93 2.20 -11.86 -3.85
C LEU A 93 3.66 -12.34 -4.02
N PHE A 94 4.34 -11.85 -5.06
CA PHE A 94 5.73 -12.18 -5.32
C PHE A 94 6.67 -11.73 -4.18
N ARG A 95 6.46 -10.52 -3.68
CA ARG A 95 7.31 -9.89 -2.66
C ARG A 95 7.23 -10.60 -1.31
N PHE A 96 6.03 -11.03 -0.91
CA PHE A 96 5.79 -11.70 0.36
C PHE A 96 6.05 -13.21 0.32
N ALA A 97 6.11 -13.81 -0.88
CA ALA A 97 6.60 -15.17 -1.09
C ALA A 97 8.12 -15.33 -0.82
N ARG A 98 8.87 -14.23 -0.64
CA ARG A 98 10.33 -14.23 -0.45
C ARG A 98 10.73 -13.71 0.95
N PRO A 99 11.74 -14.33 1.60
CA PRO A 99 12.23 -13.86 2.90
C PRO A 99 12.93 -12.51 2.79
N LEU A 100 12.80 -11.69 3.84
CA LEU A 100 13.57 -10.46 4.00
C LEU A 100 15.01 -10.82 4.34
N ARG A 101 15.98 -10.22 3.63
CA ARG A 101 17.40 -10.34 3.99
C ARG A 101 17.78 -9.16 4.87
N PRO A 102 18.26 -9.38 6.10
CA PRO A 102 18.84 -8.30 6.90
C PRO A 102 20.17 -7.88 6.27
N THR A 103 20.40 -6.57 6.17
CA THR A 103 21.71 -6.01 5.77
C THR A 103 22.09 -4.83 6.65
N ARG A 104 23.35 -4.43 6.52
CA ARG A 104 23.94 -3.35 7.33
C ARG A 104 23.30 -1.99 6.97
N PRO A 105 22.97 -1.15 7.97
CA PRO A 105 22.45 0.19 7.73
C PRO A 105 23.38 1.00 6.84
N ARG A 106 22.81 1.71 5.87
CA ARG A 106 23.57 2.59 4.96
C ARG A 106 22.70 3.78 4.57
N GLU A 107 23.32 4.92 4.31
CA GLU A 107 22.55 6.08 3.86
C GLU A 107 21.96 5.84 2.46
N LEU A 108 20.66 6.12 2.31
CA LEU A 108 19.98 6.08 1.03
C LEU A 108 20.20 7.38 0.25
N PRO A 109 20.80 7.34 -0.95
CA PRO A 109 21.11 8.56 -1.68
C PRO A 109 19.85 9.15 -2.31
N ARG A 110 19.80 10.49 -2.44
CA ARG A 110 18.66 11.20 -3.07
C ARG A 110 18.36 10.71 -4.49
N ARG A 111 19.38 10.33 -5.27
CA ARG A 111 19.23 9.75 -6.62
C ARG A 111 18.45 8.45 -6.67
N PHE A 112 18.31 7.75 -5.54
CA PHE A 112 17.47 6.57 -5.40
C PHE A 112 16.08 6.95 -4.89
N LEU A 113 16.01 7.79 -3.86
CA LEU A 113 14.75 8.17 -3.21
C LEU A 113 13.84 9.02 -4.10
N ALA A 114 14.41 9.95 -4.88
CA ALA A 114 13.61 10.86 -5.69
C ALA A 114 12.82 10.18 -6.82
N PRO A 115 13.42 9.35 -7.69
CA PRO A 115 12.67 8.65 -8.73
C PRO A 115 11.69 7.63 -8.11
N LEU A 116 12.07 6.98 -7.01
CA LEU A 116 11.17 6.09 -6.28
C LEU A 116 9.94 6.85 -5.77
N GLY A 117 10.14 8.00 -5.13
CA GLY A 117 9.05 8.85 -4.63
C GLY A 117 8.13 9.29 -5.77
N LEU A 118 8.70 9.87 -6.83
CA LEU A 118 7.94 10.31 -8.01
C LEU A 118 7.07 9.19 -8.60
N PHE A 119 7.68 8.03 -8.85
CA PHE A 119 6.97 6.88 -9.40
C PHE A 119 5.91 6.34 -8.42
N ALA A 120 6.27 6.17 -7.14
CA ALA A 120 5.35 5.68 -6.12
C ALA A 120 4.14 6.61 -5.96
N GLY A 121 4.35 7.92 -5.93
CA GLY A 121 3.26 8.91 -5.83
C GLY A 121 2.37 8.91 -7.08
N PHE A 122 2.93 8.80 -8.28
CA PHE A 122 2.13 8.70 -9.50
C PHE A 122 1.24 7.45 -9.51
N ILE A 123 1.82 6.30 -9.15
CA ILE A 123 1.10 5.04 -9.00
C ILE A 123 0.10 5.11 -7.84
N ASP A 124 0.38 5.90 -6.81
CA ASP A 124 -0.52 6.14 -5.68
C ASP A 124 -1.84 6.76 -6.15
N ALA A 125 -1.76 7.90 -6.83
CA ALA A 125 -2.94 8.61 -7.30
C ALA A 125 -3.68 7.85 -8.42
N THR A 126 -2.97 7.25 -9.37
CA THR A 126 -3.59 6.55 -10.51
C THR A 126 -4.16 5.17 -10.14
N GLY A 127 -3.55 4.49 -9.17
CA GLY A 127 -3.98 3.20 -8.64
C GLY A 127 -4.90 3.29 -7.41
N GLY A 128 -4.97 4.46 -6.76
CA GLY A 128 -5.77 4.68 -5.55
C GLY A 128 -5.14 4.10 -4.27
N GLY A 129 -3.82 4.14 -4.10
CA GLY A 129 -3.16 3.66 -2.86
C GLY A 129 -1.86 2.87 -3.03
N GLY A 130 -1.15 3.11 -4.14
CA GLY A 130 0.13 2.49 -4.49
C GLY A 130 1.36 2.96 -3.71
N TRP A 131 1.29 4.05 -2.92
CA TRP A 131 2.44 4.59 -2.19
C TRP A 131 3.08 3.56 -1.28
N GLY A 132 2.28 2.97 -0.38
CA GLY A 132 2.74 1.93 0.54
C GLY A 132 3.27 0.67 -0.18
N PRO A 133 2.50 0.04 -1.07
CA PRO A 133 2.92 -1.14 -1.82
C PRO A 133 4.18 -0.93 -2.65
N VAL A 134 4.48 0.29 -3.11
CA VAL A 134 5.69 0.57 -3.90
C VAL A 134 6.86 0.96 -3.00
N ALA A 135 6.70 2.00 -2.17
CA ALA A 135 7.81 2.61 -1.44
C ALA A 135 8.36 1.70 -0.34
N THR A 136 7.51 1.20 0.56
CA THR A 136 7.97 0.42 1.72
C THR A 136 8.70 -0.86 1.37
N PRO A 137 8.18 -1.78 0.53
CA PRO A 137 8.91 -3.00 0.24
C PRO A 137 10.19 -2.74 -0.55
N THR A 138 10.26 -1.65 -1.34
CA THR A 138 11.47 -1.21 -2.04
C THR A 138 12.52 -0.72 -1.04
N LEU A 139 12.14 0.13 -0.09
CA LEU A 139 13.03 0.60 0.97
C LEU A 139 13.44 -0.53 1.93
N LEU A 140 12.55 -1.46 2.26
CA LEU A 140 12.88 -2.65 3.04
C LEU A 140 13.84 -3.57 2.27
N ALA A 141 13.65 -3.73 0.96
CA ALA A 141 14.51 -4.55 0.11
C ALA A 141 15.90 -3.95 -0.09
N SER A 142 16.04 -2.61 0.00
CA SER A 142 17.35 -1.96 0.04
C SER A 142 18.17 -2.35 1.27
N GLY A 143 17.50 -2.82 2.33
CA GLY A 143 18.06 -3.24 3.61
C GLY A 143 18.97 -2.20 4.29
N SER A 144 18.83 -0.95 3.87
CA SER A 144 19.69 0.17 4.28
C SER A 144 19.16 0.87 5.55
N MET A 145 17.95 0.55 5.99
CA MET A 145 17.29 1.14 7.15
C MET A 145 16.55 0.09 7.97
N GLU A 146 16.40 0.37 9.26
CA GLU A 146 15.57 -0.45 10.15
C GLU A 146 14.10 -0.44 9.67
N PRO A 147 13.37 -1.59 9.74
CA PRO A 147 12.00 -1.66 9.28
C PRO A 147 11.05 -0.62 9.88
N ARG A 148 11.19 -0.34 11.18
CA ARG A 148 10.39 0.71 11.86
C ARG A 148 10.65 2.10 11.28
N LYS A 149 11.90 2.39 10.89
CA LYS A 149 12.31 3.65 10.26
C LYS A 149 11.80 3.76 8.83
N VAL A 150 11.78 2.65 8.08
CA VAL A 150 11.15 2.60 6.75
C VAL A 150 9.66 2.90 6.88
N ILE A 151 8.94 2.15 7.72
CA ILE A 151 7.49 2.29 7.86
C ILE A 151 7.13 3.70 8.35
N GLY A 152 7.82 4.20 9.37
CA GLY A 152 7.60 5.55 9.89
C GLY A 152 7.87 6.63 8.86
N SER A 153 9.00 6.58 8.15
CA SER A 153 9.34 7.61 7.16
C SER A 153 8.44 7.59 5.93
N VAL A 154 8.09 6.40 5.43
CA VAL A 154 7.15 6.26 4.29
C VAL A 154 5.76 6.72 4.70
N GLY A 155 5.25 6.30 5.86
CA GLY A 155 3.94 6.71 6.36
C GLY A 155 3.85 8.21 6.66
N THR A 156 4.90 8.81 7.25
CA THR A 156 4.94 10.27 7.45
C THR A 156 4.99 11.03 6.11
N SER A 157 5.68 10.49 5.10
CA SER A 157 5.72 11.10 3.77
C SER A 157 4.36 11.05 3.07
N GLU A 158 3.57 10.01 3.33
CA GLU A 158 2.24 9.78 2.75
C GLU A 158 1.29 10.95 3.01
N PHE A 159 1.43 11.68 4.12
CA PHE A 159 0.65 12.90 4.38
C PHE A 159 0.82 13.96 3.29
N LEU A 160 2.06 14.21 2.86
CA LEU A 160 2.34 15.18 1.78
C LEU A 160 1.90 14.65 0.42
N VAL A 161 2.06 13.35 0.19
CA VAL A 161 1.69 12.67 -1.06
C VAL A 161 0.17 12.67 -1.24
N ALA A 162 -0.57 12.23 -0.22
CA ALA A 162 -2.02 12.22 -0.18
C ALA A 162 -2.58 13.65 -0.28
N GLY A 163 -1.99 14.62 0.43
CA GLY A 163 -2.37 16.02 0.31
C GLY A 163 -2.21 16.56 -1.10
N ALA A 164 -1.09 16.26 -1.77
CA ALA A 164 -0.86 16.66 -3.16
C ALA A 164 -1.81 15.96 -4.14
N ALA A 165 -2.10 14.66 -3.95
CA ALA A 165 -3.11 13.94 -4.71
C ALA A 165 -4.50 14.60 -4.53
N SER A 166 -4.92 14.88 -3.29
CA SER A 166 -6.19 15.53 -3.00
C SER A 166 -6.30 16.91 -3.65
N ILE A 167 -5.23 17.71 -3.65
CA ILE A 167 -5.20 18.99 -4.37
C ILE A 167 -5.34 18.75 -5.89
N GLY A 168 -4.60 17.78 -6.46
CA GLY A 168 -4.69 17.44 -7.87
C GLY A 168 -6.10 16.99 -8.29
N PHE A 169 -6.76 16.16 -7.49
CA PHE A 169 -8.15 15.75 -7.71
C PHE A 169 -9.13 16.90 -7.54
N LEU A 170 -8.92 17.78 -6.55
CA LEU A 170 -9.77 18.96 -6.36
C LEU A 170 -9.70 19.91 -7.56
N LEU A 171 -8.51 20.12 -8.11
CA LEU A 171 -8.33 20.94 -9.31
C LEU A 171 -8.88 20.26 -10.57
N GLY A 172 -8.74 18.93 -10.67
CA GLY A 172 -9.16 18.17 -11.85
C GLY A 172 -10.65 17.84 -11.91
N LEU A 173 -11.27 17.54 -10.76
CA LEU A 173 -12.65 17.06 -10.66
C LEU A 173 -13.59 18.07 -9.95
N GLY A 174 -13.04 19.11 -9.32
CA GLY A 174 -13.80 19.98 -8.44
C GLY A 174 -14.22 19.29 -7.13
N SER A 175 -15.06 19.95 -6.34
CA SER A 175 -15.58 19.38 -5.08
C SER A 175 -16.50 18.17 -5.31
N GLU A 176 -17.10 18.05 -6.49
CA GLU A 176 -17.99 16.94 -6.85
C GLU A 176 -17.25 15.61 -7.00
N GLY A 177 -15.94 15.63 -7.27
CA GLY A 177 -15.10 14.43 -7.30
C GLY A 177 -14.95 13.75 -5.93
N PHE A 178 -15.26 14.43 -4.84
CA PHE A 178 -15.18 13.89 -3.49
C PHE A 178 -16.54 13.44 -2.99
N VAL A 179 -16.71 12.13 -2.87
CA VAL A 179 -17.90 11.56 -2.25
C VAL A 179 -17.75 11.64 -0.73
N LEU A 180 -18.11 12.79 -0.14
CA LEU A 180 -17.88 13.07 1.28
C LEU A 180 -18.39 11.97 2.24
N PRO A 181 -19.56 11.33 2.01
CA PRO A 181 -19.98 10.19 2.82
C PRO A 181 -18.99 9.03 2.77
N THR A 182 -18.42 8.75 1.59
CA THR A 182 -17.38 7.73 1.41
C THR A 182 -16.11 8.12 2.14
N VAL A 183 -15.66 9.37 2.02
CA VAL A 183 -14.48 9.90 2.75
C VAL A 183 -14.66 9.74 4.26
N ALA A 184 -15.82 10.13 4.80
CA ALA A 184 -16.12 10.01 6.21
C ALA A 184 -16.19 8.53 6.66
N ALA A 185 -16.81 7.66 5.87
CA ALA A 185 -16.87 6.23 6.15
C ALA A 185 -15.48 5.58 6.12
N LEU A 186 -14.63 5.97 5.18
CA LEU A 186 -13.24 5.54 5.06
C LEU A 186 -12.39 6.00 6.25
N LEU A 187 -12.54 7.27 6.67
CA LEU A 187 -11.87 7.82 7.85
C LEU A 187 -12.30 7.07 9.12
N ALA A 188 -13.60 6.98 9.38
CA ALA A 188 -14.15 6.33 10.56
C ALA A 188 -13.82 4.83 10.58
N GLY A 189 -14.02 4.15 9.46
CA GLY A 189 -13.67 2.75 9.28
C GLY A 189 -12.17 2.50 9.47
N GLY A 190 -11.31 3.39 8.96
CA GLY A 190 -9.87 3.33 9.18
C GLY A 190 -9.48 3.45 10.64
N VAL A 191 -10.09 4.39 11.38
CA VAL A 191 -9.86 4.57 12.82
C VAL A 191 -10.32 3.35 13.62
N ILE A 192 -11.49 2.78 13.30
CA ILE A 192 -12.03 1.59 13.97
C ILE A 192 -11.22 0.33 13.62
N ALA A 193 -10.79 0.20 12.37
CA ALA A 193 -10.03 -0.96 11.90
C ALA A 193 -8.58 -0.94 12.40
N ALA A 194 -7.99 0.23 12.67
CA ALA A 194 -6.61 0.36 13.15
C ALA A 194 -6.28 -0.51 14.39
N PRO A 195 -7.05 -0.48 15.50
CA PRO A 195 -6.79 -1.35 16.66
C PRO A 195 -6.95 -2.84 16.34
N ILE A 196 -7.93 -3.20 15.50
CA ILE A 196 -8.16 -4.59 15.07
C ILE A 196 -6.97 -5.08 14.24
N ALA A 197 -6.49 -4.27 13.30
CA ALA A 197 -5.32 -4.57 12.48
C ALA A 197 -4.05 -4.70 13.33
N ALA A 198 -3.86 -3.83 14.33
CA ALA A 198 -2.74 -3.91 15.26
C ALA A 198 -2.77 -5.21 16.09
N TRP A 199 -3.95 -5.62 16.56
CA TRP A 199 -4.14 -6.90 17.24
C TRP A 199 -3.87 -8.09 16.31
N LEU A 200 -4.36 -8.04 15.07
CA LEU A 200 -4.18 -9.12 14.09
C LEU A 200 -2.72 -9.32 13.71
N VAL A 201 -1.97 -8.24 13.49
CA VAL A 201 -0.52 -8.28 13.14
C VAL A 201 0.33 -8.90 14.26
N ARG A 202 -0.14 -8.90 15.51
CA ARG A 202 0.54 -9.62 16.61
C ARG A 202 0.45 -11.13 16.48
N HIS A 203 -0.60 -11.66 15.84
CA HIS A 203 -0.88 -13.09 15.75
C HIS A 203 -0.58 -13.66 14.36
N VAL A 204 -0.72 -12.85 13.31
CA VAL A 204 -0.55 -13.28 11.92
C VAL A 204 0.71 -12.66 11.34
N PRO A 205 1.65 -13.46 10.80
CA PRO A 205 2.88 -12.92 10.24
C PRO A 205 2.60 -12.07 8.99
N ALA A 206 3.39 -11.00 8.84
CA ALA A 206 3.23 -10.02 7.75
C ALA A 206 3.27 -10.64 6.35
N GLN A 207 4.01 -11.74 6.15
CA GLN A 207 4.05 -12.47 4.89
C GLN A 207 2.68 -13.03 4.49
N LEU A 208 1.92 -13.54 5.46
CA LEU A 208 0.59 -14.10 5.20
C LEU A 208 -0.43 -13.00 4.95
N LEU A 209 -0.41 -11.93 5.74
CA LEU A 209 -1.28 -10.77 5.53
C LEU A 209 -1.03 -10.14 4.14
N GLY A 210 0.25 -9.97 3.77
CA GLY A 210 0.62 -9.43 2.47
C GLY A 210 0.21 -10.32 1.29
N ALA A 211 0.34 -11.64 1.43
CA ALA A 211 -0.12 -12.60 0.41
C ALA A 211 -1.66 -12.65 0.32
N PHE A 212 -2.36 -12.54 1.43
CA PHE A 212 -3.82 -12.46 1.46
C PHE A 212 -4.31 -11.21 0.72
N VAL A 213 -3.81 -10.04 1.10
CA VAL A 213 -4.17 -8.76 0.48
C VAL A 213 -3.81 -8.73 -1.00
N GLY A 214 -2.60 -9.17 -1.36
CA GLY A 214 -2.17 -9.24 -2.76
C GLY A 214 -3.09 -10.11 -3.62
N GLY A 215 -3.51 -11.27 -3.11
CA GLY A 215 -4.42 -12.16 -3.84
C GLY A 215 -5.84 -11.62 -3.98
N LEU A 216 -6.37 -10.96 -2.95
CA LEU A 216 -7.66 -10.28 -3.05
C LEU A 216 -7.63 -9.19 -4.13
N ILE A 217 -6.57 -8.37 -4.15
CA ILE A 217 -6.38 -7.34 -5.17
C ILE A 217 -6.31 -7.98 -6.57
N VAL A 218 -5.52 -9.06 -6.75
CA VAL A 218 -5.41 -9.76 -8.03
C VAL A 218 -6.77 -10.29 -8.48
N LEU A 219 -7.52 -10.94 -7.60
CA LEU A 219 -8.81 -11.53 -7.94
C LEU A 219 -9.83 -10.47 -8.37
N VAL A 220 -9.97 -9.39 -7.59
CA VAL A 220 -10.93 -8.34 -7.88
C VAL A 220 -10.59 -7.60 -9.18
N ASN A 221 -9.31 -7.28 -9.38
CA ASN A 221 -8.90 -6.51 -10.56
C ASN A 221 -8.86 -7.38 -11.83
N THR A 222 -8.63 -8.69 -11.70
CA THR A 222 -8.85 -9.64 -12.81
C THR A 222 -10.31 -9.62 -13.24
N ARG A 223 -11.25 -9.72 -12.30
CA ARG A 223 -12.70 -9.60 -12.58
C ARG A 223 -13.05 -8.26 -13.23
N SER A 224 -12.50 -7.16 -12.73
CA SER A 224 -12.73 -5.82 -13.28
C SER A 224 -12.29 -5.74 -14.76
N LEU A 225 -11.08 -6.21 -15.08
CA LEU A 225 -10.57 -6.22 -16.46
C LEU A 225 -11.41 -7.11 -17.38
N LEU A 226 -11.76 -8.34 -16.95
CA LEU A 226 -12.58 -9.25 -17.76
C LEU A 226 -13.96 -8.65 -18.09
N ARG A 227 -14.55 -7.90 -17.15
CA ARG A 227 -15.81 -7.19 -17.34
C ARG A 227 -15.70 -6.04 -18.32
N VAL A 228 -14.68 -5.20 -18.18
CA VAL A 228 -14.45 -4.05 -19.08
C VAL A 228 -14.25 -4.52 -20.52
N PHE A 229 -13.45 -5.57 -20.72
CA PHE A 229 -13.21 -6.13 -22.04
C PHE A 229 -14.34 -7.04 -22.54
N LYS A 230 -15.42 -7.22 -21.75
CA LYS A 230 -16.60 -8.05 -22.06
C LYS A 230 -16.27 -9.51 -22.37
N VAL A 231 -15.15 -10.01 -21.86
CA VAL A 231 -14.66 -11.39 -22.02
C VAL A 231 -14.90 -12.26 -20.78
N GLU A 232 -15.55 -11.72 -19.74
CA GLU A 232 -15.91 -12.46 -18.53
C GLU A 232 -16.65 -13.79 -18.80
N PRO A 233 -17.64 -13.87 -19.71
CA PRO A 233 -18.33 -15.14 -19.99
C PRO A 233 -17.42 -16.22 -20.58
N GLU A 234 -16.43 -15.83 -21.38
CA GLU A 234 -15.53 -16.74 -22.10
C GLU A 234 -14.32 -17.13 -21.24
N LEU A 235 -13.67 -16.15 -20.61
CA LEU A 235 -12.41 -16.33 -19.89
C LEU A 235 -12.60 -16.46 -18.38
N GLY A 236 -13.70 -15.94 -17.81
CA GLY A 236 -13.98 -15.97 -16.37
C GLY A 236 -13.90 -17.37 -15.75
N PRO A 237 -14.51 -18.41 -16.36
CA PRO A 237 -14.43 -19.79 -15.85
C PRO A 237 -13.01 -20.33 -15.72
N TYR A 238 -12.03 -19.79 -16.45
CA TYR A 238 -10.64 -20.21 -16.40
C TYR A 238 -9.78 -19.26 -15.56
N ALA A 239 -10.02 -17.96 -15.69
CA ALA A 239 -9.24 -16.91 -15.03
C ALA A 239 -9.45 -16.91 -13.51
N TYR A 240 -10.68 -17.13 -13.02
CA TYR A 240 -10.93 -17.12 -11.56
C TYR A 240 -10.30 -18.31 -10.85
N PRO A 241 -10.43 -19.58 -11.34
CA PRO A 241 -9.71 -20.70 -10.76
C PRO A 241 -8.19 -20.53 -10.85
N LEU A 242 -7.67 -20.02 -11.98
CA LEU A 242 -6.24 -19.76 -12.12
C LEU A 242 -5.75 -18.74 -11.08
N ALA A 243 -6.47 -17.62 -10.90
CA ALA A 243 -6.14 -16.62 -9.88
C ALA A 243 -6.21 -17.22 -8.47
N ALA A 244 -7.20 -18.06 -8.17
CA ALA A 244 -7.32 -18.75 -6.88
C ALA A 244 -6.18 -19.73 -6.63
N VAL A 245 -5.77 -20.51 -7.64
CA VAL A 245 -4.62 -21.42 -7.56
C VAL A 245 -3.33 -20.64 -7.35
N LEU A 246 -3.07 -19.59 -8.13
CA LEU A 246 -1.89 -18.73 -7.97
C LEU A 246 -1.86 -18.09 -6.57
N TRP A 247 -3.01 -17.69 -6.05
CA TRP A 247 -3.13 -17.17 -4.69
C TRP A 247 -2.81 -18.23 -3.63
N ALA A 248 -3.37 -19.43 -3.74
CA ALA A 248 -3.07 -20.54 -2.83
C ALA A 248 -1.58 -20.93 -2.86
N VAL A 249 -0.98 -20.96 -4.05
CA VAL A 249 0.46 -21.20 -4.25
C VAL A 249 1.29 -20.11 -3.58
N ALA A 250 0.93 -18.83 -3.75
CA ALA A 250 1.61 -17.71 -3.11
C ALA A 250 1.50 -17.76 -1.58
N ILE A 251 0.34 -18.17 -1.03
CA ILE A 251 0.18 -18.42 0.41
C ILE A 251 1.13 -19.54 0.86
N GLY A 252 1.21 -20.66 0.13
CA GLY A 252 2.13 -21.76 0.43
C GLY A 252 3.60 -21.32 0.46
N PHE A 253 4.01 -20.50 -0.51
CA PHE A 253 5.36 -19.92 -0.53
C PHE A 253 5.59 -18.94 0.63
N SER A 254 4.60 -18.10 0.97
CA SER A 254 4.67 -17.18 2.11
C SER A 254 4.78 -17.91 3.45
N VAL A 255 4.02 -19.00 3.65
CA VAL A 255 4.17 -19.89 4.82
C VAL A 255 5.58 -20.46 4.88
N SER A 256 6.09 -20.95 3.74
CA SER A 256 7.44 -21.52 3.65
C SER A 256 8.53 -20.49 3.94
N ALA A 257 8.39 -19.27 3.39
CA ALA A 257 9.29 -18.16 3.64
C ALA A 257 9.27 -17.72 5.11
N TRP A 258 8.10 -17.66 5.72
CA TRP A 258 7.94 -17.39 7.14
C TRP A 258 8.60 -18.46 8.03
N ARG A 259 8.36 -19.75 7.76
CA ARG A 259 8.99 -20.87 8.49
C ARG A 259 10.52 -20.79 8.40
N ARG A 260 11.06 -20.56 7.21
CA ARG A 260 12.51 -20.38 7.00
C ARG A 260 13.06 -19.17 7.75
N ALA A 261 12.35 -18.05 7.74
CA ALA A 261 12.76 -16.85 8.47
C ALA A 261 12.77 -17.07 9.99
N ARG A 262 11.81 -17.82 10.54
CA ARG A 262 11.81 -18.23 11.95
C ARG A 262 12.96 -19.19 12.28
N ALA A 263 13.22 -20.17 11.42
CA ALA A 263 14.30 -21.14 11.63
C ALA A 263 15.71 -20.51 11.56
N ALA A 264 15.87 -19.41 10.81
CA ALA A 264 17.13 -18.68 10.67
C ALA A 264 17.39 -17.66 11.79
N GLN A 265 16.43 -17.41 12.70
CA GLN A 265 16.67 -16.60 13.89
C GLN A 265 17.41 -17.48 14.92
N PRO A 266 18.66 -17.15 15.32
CA PRO A 266 19.31 -17.85 16.41
C PRO A 266 18.45 -17.72 17.68
N ALA A 267 18.35 -18.80 18.45
CA ALA A 267 17.59 -18.87 19.69
C ALA A 267 18.13 -17.85 20.71
N VAL A 268 17.64 -16.61 20.66
CA VAL A 268 17.88 -15.57 21.66
C VAL A 268 16.57 -15.33 22.38
N THR A 269 16.18 -16.30 23.19
CA THR A 269 15.21 -16.13 24.29
C THR A 269 15.63 -17.08 25.41
N ALA A 270 16.69 -16.73 26.11
CA ALA A 270 16.79 -16.97 27.54
C ALA A 270 16.91 -15.58 28.16
N GLU A 271 15.82 -15.09 28.77
CA GLU A 271 15.83 -13.85 29.53
C GLU A 271 16.87 -13.96 30.66
N PRO A 272 17.70 -12.93 30.91
CA PRO A 272 18.42 -12.86 32.17
C PRO A 272 17.40 -12.62 33.27
N GLU A 273 17.31 -13.61 34.17
CA GLU A 273 16.57 -13.59 35.42
C GLU A 273 16.85 -12.26 36.15
N LEU A 274 15.82 -11.43 36.30
CA LEU A 274 15.87 -10.21 37.09
C LEU A 274 16.11 -10.62 38.55
N VAL A 275 17.37 -10.54 39.00
CA VAL A 275 17.73 -10.66 40.41
C VAL A 275 17.03 -9.52 41.16
N PRO A 276 16.16 -9.81 42.15
CA PRO A 276 15.54 -8.76 42.94
C PRO A 276 16.61 -8.09 43.80
N ALA A 277 16.69 -6.76 43.73
CA ALA A 277 17.54 -5.96 44.58
C ALA A 277 17.12 -6.14 46.05
N ALA A 278 18.08 -6.56 46.88
CA ALA A 278 17.97 -6.57 48.34
C ALA A 278 18.37 -5.20 48.92
#